data_AF-A0A8T4W0W2-F1
#
_entry.id   AF-A0A8T4W0W2-F1
#
_cell.length_a   1.000
_cell.length_b   1.000
_cell.length_c   1.000
_cell.angle_alpha   90.00
_cell.angle_beta   90.00
_cell.angle_gamma   90.00
#
_symmetry.space_group_name_H-M   'P 1'
#
loop_
_entity.id
_entity.type
_entity.pdbx_description
1 polymer ?
#
loop_
_entity_poly.entity_id
_entity_poly.type
_entity_poly.pdbx_seq_one_letter_code
_entity_poly.pdbx_strand_id
1 'polypeptide(L)'
;MIDKVREPGEKPESDLYSMDKFVCDLCQGVREREGITQCGFCGRWVCKGENSCWDDELKCCESCSGLIILAKSGDLLEEEIDENEVEKDE
;
A
#
# COMPACT_ATOMS: atom_id res chain seq x y z
N MET A 1 -11.51 -14.70 -14.24
CA MET A 1 -10.07 -14.76 -14.55
C MET A 1 -9.46 -13.62 -13.76
N ILE A 2 -8.55 -13.89 -12.82
CA ILE A 2 -7.91 -12.83 -12.04
C ILE A 2 -6.68 -12.41 -12.84
N ASP A 3 -6.65 -11.16 -13.27
CA ASP A 3 -5.55 -10.63 -14.07
C ASP A 3 -4.25 -10.64 -13.25
N LYS A 4 -3.14 -10.99 -13.92
CA LYS A 4 -1.82 -11.10 -13.29
C LYS A 4 -1.41 -9.72 -12.75
N VAL A 5 -1.09 -9.66 -11.45
CA VAL A 5 -0.46 -8.48 -10.85
C VAL A 5 0.94 -8.32 -11.47
N ARG A 6 1.25 -7.12 -11.98
CA ARG A 6 2.51 -6.77 -12.67
C ARG A 6 3.75 -7.13 -11.85
N GLU A 7 4.86 -7.44 -12.51
CA GLU A 7 6.11 -7.79 -11.83
C GLU A 7 6.82 -6.54 -11.24
N PRO A 8 7.61 -6.69 -10.15
CA PRO A 8 8.35 -5.56 -9.59
C PRO A 8 9.29 -4.91 -10.63
N GLY A 9 9.12 -3.60 -10.85
CA GLY A 9 9.92 -2.83 -11.81
C GLY A 9 9.35 -2.77 -13.24
N GLU A 10 8.21 -3.41 -13.50
CA GLU A 10 7.55 -3.33 -14.80
C GLU A 10 7.01 -1.90 -15.03
N LYS A 11 7.38 -1.31 -16.18
CA LYS A 11 6.89 0.03 -16.55
C LYS A 11 5.39 -0.02 -16.83
N PRO A 12 4.63 1.03 -16.48
CA PRO A 12 3.22 1.10 -16.86
C PRO A 12 3.06 0.98 -18.37
N GLU A 13 2.06 0.23 -18.83
CA GLU A 13 1.70 0.24 -20.24
C GLU A 13 1.33 1.67 -20.65
N SER A 14 2.07 2.21 -21.61
CA SER A 14 1.80 3.53 -22.18
C SER A 14 0.56 3.44 -23.06
N ASP A 15 -0.50 4.16 -22.70
CA ASP A 15 -1.61 4.39 -23.61
C ASP A 15 -1.09 5.16 -24.84
N LEU A 16 -1.20 4.56 -26.02
CA LEU A 16 -0.80 5.14 -27.31
C LEU A 16 -1.52 6.47 -27.61
N TYR A 17 -2.59 6.79 -26.87
CA TYR A 17 -3.38 8.01 -27.04
C TYR A 17 -3.17 9.08 -25.95
N SER A 18 -2.51 8.76 -24.85
CA SER A 18 -2.21 9.74 -23.78
C SER A 18 -0.84 9.46 -23.16
N MET A 19 0.19 10.11 -23.69
CA MET A 19 1.59 9.83 -23.35
C MET A 19 1.96 10.05 -21.87
N ASP A 20 1.11 10.69 -21.05
CA ASP A 20 1.45 11.04 -19.66
C ASP A 20 0.32 10.77 -18.64
N LYS A 21 -0.63 9.87 -18.94
CA LYS A 21 -1.68 9.48 -17.99
C LYS A 21 -1.48 8.06 -17.48
N PHE A 22 -1.64 7.89 -16.18
CA PHE A 22 -1.44 6.64 -15.45
C PHE A 22 -2.65 6.32 -14.59
N VAL A 23 -2.95 5.03 -14.42
CA VAL A 23 -4.08 4.56 -13.61
C VAL A 23 -3.57 4.11 -12.24
N CYS A 24 -4.21 4.57 -11.18
CA CYS A 24 -3.95 4.08 -9.82
C CYS A 24 -4.50 2.65 -9.67
N ASP A 25 -3.66 1.72 -9.23
CA ASP A 25 -4.05 0.32 -9.06
C ASP A 25 -5.09 0.10 -7.96
N LEU A 26 -5.23 1.02 -7.00
CA LEU A 26 -6.21 0.91 -5.90
C LEU A 26 -7.56 1.54 -6.25
N CYS A 27 -7.58 2.84 -6.52
CA CYS A 27 -8.84 3.55 -6.76
C CYS A 27 -9.27 3.59 -8.24
N GLN A 28 -8.45 3.07 -9.16
CA GLN A 28 -8.66 3.12 -10.61
C GLN A 28 -8.77 4.56 -11.16
N GLY A 29 -8.36 5.56 -10.37
CA GLY A 29 -8.32 6.95 -10.78
C GLY A 29 -7.19 7.23 -11.77
N VAL A 30 -7.49 8.02 -12.80
CA VAL A 30 -6.49 8.48 -13.77
C VAL A 30 -5.75 9.69 -13.19
N ARG A 31 -4.42 9.69 -13.31
CA ARG A 31 -3.51 10.74 -12.83
C ARG A 31 -2.46 11.05 -13.87
N GLU A 32 -1.86 12.23 -13.78
CA GLU A 32 -0.65 12.56 -14.54
C GLU A 32 0.58 11.87 -13.92
N ARG A 33 1.70 11.87 -14.64
CA ARG A 33 2.97 11.26 -14.20
C ARG A 33 3.40 11.67 -12.79
N GLU A 34 3.27 12.95 -12.45
CA GLU A 34 3.67 13.49 -11.15
C GLU A 34 2.72 13.06 -10.02
N GLY A 35 1.49 12.68 -10.37
CA GLY A 35 0.44 12.25 -9.46
C GLY A 35 0.44 10.75 -9.16
N ILE A 36 1.45 9.98 -9.61
CA ILE A 36 1.55 8.55 -9.36
C ILE A 36 2.93 8.17 -8.79
N THR A 37 2.96 7.12 -7.96
CA THR A 37 4.19 6.56 -7.43
C THR A 37 4.11 5.05 -7.34
N GLN A 38 5.25 4.38 -7.29
CA GLN A 38 5.31 2.96 -7.01
C GLN A 38 5.45 2.69 -5.49
N CYS A 39 4.68 1.72 -4.98
CA CYS A 39 4.85 1.17 -3.64
C CYS A 39 6.07 0.24 -3.59
N GLY A 40 7.00 0.51 -2.67
CA GLY A 40 8.21 -0.30 -2.49
C GLY A 40 7.95 -1.71 -1.96
N PHE A 41 6.80 -1.96 -1.32
CA PHE A 41 6.47 -3.26 -0.73
C PHE A 41 5.79 -4.21 -1.72
N CYS A 42 4.80 -3.72 -2.48
CA CYS A 42 3.98 -4.56 -3.36
C CYS A 42 4.12 -4.23 -4.85
N GLY A 43 4.90 -3.21 -5.22
CA GLY A 43 5.16 -2.84 -6.61
C GLY A 43 4.01 -2.13 -7.34
N ARG A 44 2.83 -1.97 -6.71
CA ARG A 44 1.67 -1.26 -7.28
C ARG A 44 1.95 0.22 -7.50
N TRP A 45 1.41 0.78 -8.56
CA TRP A 45 1.42 2.21 -8.83
C TRP A 45 0.15 2.86 -8.27
N VAL A 46 0.29 3.83 -7.38
CA VAL A 46 -0.82 4.46 -6.65
C VAL A 46 -0.78 5.98 -6.74
N CYS A 47 -1.96 6.59 -6.68
CA CYS A 47 -2.09 8.04 -6.74
C CYS A 47 -1.56 8.73 -5.49
N LYS A 48 -0.95 9.90 -5.69
CA LYS A 48 -0.52 10.87 -4.67
C LYS A 48 -1.35 12.15 -4.80
N GLY A 49 -1.39 12.98 -3.75
CA GLY A 49 -2.09 14.28 -3.75
C GLY A 49 -3.51 14.18 -3.21
N GLU A 50 -4.48 14.80 -3.89
CA GLU A 50 -5.89 14.75 -3.45
C GLU A 50 -6.50 13.36 -3.66
N ASN A 51 -7.20 12.85 -2.64
CA ASN A 51 -7.67 11.46 -2.57
C ASN A 51 -6.52 10.47 -2.85
N SER A 52 -5.41 10.67 -2.12
CA SER A 52 -4.20 9.85 -2.20
C SER A 52 -4.49 8.40 -1.81
N CYS A 53 -3.89 7.46 -2.54
CA CYS A 53 -3.79 6.05 -2.15
C CYS A 53 -2.38 5.72 -1.61
N TRP A 54 -1.60 6.76 -1.38
CA TRP A 54 -0.25 6.74 -0.83
C TRP A 54 -0.27 7.23 0.61
N ASP A 55 0.32 6.42 1.49
CA ASP A 55 0.59 6.73 2.88
C ASP A 55 1.96 7.42 2.97
N ASP A 56 1.96 8.70 3.35
CA ASP A 56 3.17 9.50 3.47
C ASP A 56 3.96 9.24 4.75
N GLU A 57 3.37 8.59 5.76
CA GLU A 57 4.07 8.23 7.00
C GLU A 57 4.88 6.96 6.80
N LEU A 58 4.22 5.91 6.29
CA LEU A 58 4.84 4.59 6.07
C LEU A 58 5.47 4.46 4.67
N LYS A 59 5.42 5.52 3.85
CA LYS A 59 6.00 5.59 2.50
C LYS A 59 5.62 4.38 1.64
N CYS A 60 4.34 4.01 1.67
CA CYS A 60 3.80 2.89 0.91
C CYS A 60 2.35 3.13 0.49
N CYS A 61 1.74 2.19 -0.25
CA CYS A 61 0.30 2.31 -0.55
C CYS A 61 -0.55 1.98 0.67
N GLU A 62 -1.77 2.50 0.71
CA GLU A 62 -2.71 2.29 1.83
C GLU A 62 -2.98 0.80 2.15
N SER A 63 -2.97 -0.06 1.13
CA SER A 63 -3.11 -1.50 1.34
C SER A 63 -1.91 -2.10 2.09
N CYS A 64 -0.69 -1.61 1.87
CA CYS A 64 0.49 -2.06 2.59
C CYS A 64 0.59 -1.41 3.97
N SER A 65 0.22 -0.14 4.10
CA SER A 65 0.21 0.52 5.42
C SER A 65 -0.77 -0.16 6.37
N GLY A 66 -1.97 -0.52 5.90
CA GLY A 66 -2.93 -1.29 6.67
C GLY A 66 -2.36 -2.62 7.19
N LEU A 67 -1.58 -3.34 6.38
CA LEU A 67 -0.92 -4.58 6.80
C LEU A 67 0.21 -4.33 7.82
N ILE A 68 0.99 -3.27 7.64
CA ILE A 68 2.07 -2.91 8.57
C ILE A 68 1.49 -2.53 9.93
N ILE A 69 0.43 -1.73 9.94
CA ILE A 69 -0.27 -1.33 11.17
C ILE A 69 -0.85 -2.57 11.85
N LEU A 70 -1.55 -3.43 11.08
CA LEU A 70 -2.12 -4.66 11.62
C LEU A 70 -1.07 -5.59 12.23
N ALA A 71 0.08 -5.75 11.56
CA ALA A 71 1.17 -6.57 12.09
C ALA A 71 1.69 -6.00 13.42
N LYS A 72 1.97 -4.69 13.48
CA LYS A 72 2.42 -4.04 14.73
C LYS A 72 1.40 -4.14 15.86
N SER A 73 0.11 -4.00 15.55
CA SER A 73 -0.95 -4.15 16.54
C SER A 73 -1.10 -5.60 17.01
N GLY A 74 -0.82 -6.58 16.15
CA GLY A 74 -0.73 -7.98 16.55
C GLY A 74 0.37 -8.21 17.58
N ASP A 75 1.57 -7.69 17.33
CA ASP A 75 2.71 -7.82 18.25
C ASP A 75 2.39 -7.21 19.63
N LEU A 76 1.75 -6.04 19.67
CA LEU A 76 1.33 -5.40 20.93
C LEU A 76 0.26 -6.20 21.70
N LEU A 77 -0.65 -6.86 20.99
CA LEU A 77 -1.67 -7.71 21.63
C LEU A 77 -1.05 -8.98 22.22
N GLU A 78 -0.02 -9.53 21.60
CA GLU A 78 0.73 -10.67 22.17
C GLU A 78 1.46 -10.26 23.45
N GLU A 79 2.11 -9.09 23.47
CA GLU A 79 2.76 -8.53 24.67
C GLU A 79 1.76 -8.29 25.82
N GLU A 80 0.58 -7.71 25.54
CA GLU A 80 -0.47 -7.49 26.55
C GLU A 80 -1.04 -8.81 27.10
N ILE A 81 -1.13 -9.87 26.29
CA ILE A 81 -1.61 -11.18 26.76
C ILE A 81 -0.58 -11.82 27.68
N ASP A 82 0.71 -11.80 27.33
CA ASP A 82 1.78 -12.33 28.16
C ASP A 82 1.86 -11.62 29.52
N GLU A 83 1.72 -10.29 29.56
CA GLU A 83 1.70 -9.53 30.83
C GLU A 83 0.51 -9.92 31.72
N ASN A 84 -0.68 -10.08 31.15
CA ASN A 84 -1.89 -10.44 31.90
C ASN A 84 -1.92 -11.91 32.37
N GLU A 85 -1.20 -12.82 31.70
CA GLU A 85 -1.03 -14.20 32.16
C GLU A 85 -0.08 -14.28 33.37
N VAL A 86 0.98 -13.46 33.39
CA VAL A 86 1.91 -13.39 34.53
C VAL A 86 1.25 -12.84 35.79
N GLU A 87 0.37 -11.84 35.67
CA GLU A 87 -0.33 -11.24 36.82
C GLU A 87 -1.45 -12.11 37.42
N LYS A 88 -1.89 -13.18 36.74
CA LYS A 88 -2.96 -14.05 37.24
C LYS A 88 -2.51 -15.20 38.14
N ASP A 89 -1.20 -15.44 38.21
CA ASP A 89 -0.60 -16.52 38.99
C ASP A 89 0.04 -16.04 40.32
N GLU A 90 -0.08 -14.75 40.68
CA GLU A 90 0.27 -14.18 42.00
C GLU A 90 -0.95 -13.90 42.88
#